data_AF-A0A2G6ERD9-F1
#
_entry.id   AF-A0A2G6ERD9-F1
#
_cell.length_a   1.000
_cell.length_b   1.000
_cell.length_c   1.000
_cell.angle_alpha   90.00
_cell.angle_beta   90.00
_cell.angle_gamma   90.00
#
_symmetry.space_group_name_H-M   'P 1'
#
loop_
_entity.id
_entity.type
_entity.pdbx_description
1 polymer ?
#
loop_
_entity_poly.entity_id
_entity_poly.type
_entity_poly.pdbx_seq_one_letter_code
_entity_poly.pdbx_strand_id
1 'polypeptide(L)'
;ALPLHPEYRTLPMVWYVPSLSPIQSAHEQGHIGTVGKAGLIPDVEALRIPVKYLANILSAGDEKPVVKALKRLLAMRAYKRAQTVEGETDLQVLKDAGLSQQQADEMYRYLAIANYEDRFVVPTGHRELNIPDAYEERSGCGFSFGNGCGGDSQTVTMFGAKKHNQRDINTTVKMWKEEV
;
A
#
# COMPACT_ATOMS: atom_id res chain seq x y z
N ALA A 1 -6.36 2.26 -6.18
CA ALA A 1 -6.67 1.02 -5.44
C ALA A 1 -8.12 1.07 -4.97
N LEU A 2 -8.72 -0.07 -4.65
CA LEU A 2 -10.10 -0.22 -4.17
C LEU A 2 -10.11 -1.09 -2.89
N PRO A 3 -11.01 -0.83 -1.93
CA PRO A 3 -11.12 -1.61 -0.70
C PRO A 3 -11.64 -3.03 -0.98
N LEU A 4 -11.30 -3.99 -0.11
CA LEU A 4 -11.87 -5.34 -0.16
C LEU A 4 -13.20 -5.39 0.61
N HIS A 5 -14.27 -5.84 -0.04
CA HIS A 5 -15.61 -5.98 0.53
C HIS A 5 -16.05 -4.76 1.39
N PRO A 6 -16.14 -3.55 0.80
CA PRO A 6 -16.56 -2.34 1.52
C PRO A 6 -17.96 -2.46 2.15
N GLU A 7 -18.81 -3.36 1.65
CA GLU A 7 -20.13 -3.68 2.18
C GLU A 7 -20.11 -4.18 3.63
N TYR A 8 -18.99 -4.70 4.14
CA TYR A 8 -18.84 -5.13 5.53
C TYR A 8 -18.74 -3.96 6.51
N ARG A 9 -18.60 -2.71 6.02
CA ARG A 9 -18.60 -1.49 6.84
C ARG A 9 -17.52 -1.46 7.93
N THR A 10 -16.43 -2.20 7.74
CA THR A 10 -15.27 -2.23 8.65
C THR A 10 -14.22 -1.17 8.34
N LEU A 11 -14.39 -0.42 7.23
CA LEU A 11 -13.39 0.52 6.69
C LEU A 11 -12.01 -0.13 6.55
N PRO A 12 -11.86 -1.11 5.63
CA PRO A 12 -10.63 -1.87 5.51
C PRO A 12 -9.44 -0.98 5.15
N MET A 13 -8.31 -1.24 5.80
CA MET A 13 -7.05 -0.50 5.59
C MET A 13 -6.14 -1.14 4.53
N VAL A 14 -6.53 -2.30 3.98
CA VAL A 14 -5.81 -3.01 2.90
C VAL A 14 -6.63 -2.92 1.61
N TRP A 15 -6.00 -2.39 0.56
CA TRP A 15 -6.64 -2.03 -0.70
C TRP A 15 -5.95 -2.75 -1.88
N TYR A 16 -6.71 -3.06 -2.92
CA TYR A 16 -6.25 -3.83 -4.06
C TYR A 16 -6.35 -3.05 -5.37
N VAL A 17 -5.44 -3.32 -6.30
CA VAL A 17 -5.55 -2.87 -7.69
C VAL A 17 -6.17 -4.04 -8.48
N PRO A 18 -7.27 -3.82 -9.24
CA PRO A 18 -7.89 -4.90 -9.99
C PRO A 18 -6.96 -5.42 -11.09
N SER A 19 -6.98 -6.73 -11.34
CA SER A 19 -6.10 -7.38 -12.32
C SER A 19 -6.62 -7.22 -13.74
N LEU A 20 -5.69 -7.11 -14.69
CA LEU A 20 -5.98 -7.23 -16.12
C LEU A 20 -6.04 -8.72 -16.49
N SER A 21 -7.09 -9.13 -17.18
CA SER A 21 -7.20 -10.49 -17.72
C SER A 21 -6.82 -10.56 -19.21
N PRO A 22 -6.41 -11.72 -19.73
CA PRO A 22 -6.18 -11.90 -21.16
C PRO A 22 -7.45 -11.63 -22.00
N ILE A 23 -7.23 -11.27 -23.27
CA ILE A 23 -8.26 -10.99 -24.29
C ILE A 23 -8.26 -12.00 -25.45
N GLN A 24 -7.53 -13.11 -25.32
CA GLN A 24 -7.28 -14.05 -26.43
C GLN A 24 -8.58 -14.54 -27.12
N SER A 25 -9.64 -14.79 -26.35
CA SER A 25 -10.94 -15.22 -26.89
C SER A 25 -11.65 -14.15 -27.73
N ALA A 26 -11.44 -12.86 -27.44
CA ALA A 26 -12.00 -11.76 -28.24
C ALA A 26 -11.17 -11.50 -29.51
N HIS A 27 -9.87 -11.79 -29.47
CA HIS A 27 -8.97 -11.70 -30.63
C HIS A 27 -9.32 -12.76 -31.68
N GLU A 28 -9.61 -14.00 -31.27
CA GLU A 28 -10.03 -15.09 -32.17
C GLU A 28 -11.37 -14.83 -32.87
N GLN A 29 -12.24 -13.99 -32.28
CA GLN A 29 -13.56 -13.64 -32.83
C GLN A 29 -13.53 -12.44 -33.80
N GLY A 30 -12.35 -11.87 -34.08
CA GLY A 30 -12.20 -10.77 -35.04
C GLY A 30 -12.80 -9.43 -34.59
N HIS A 31 -13.18 -9.29 -33.31
CA HIS A 31 -13.77 -8.07 -32.75
C HIS A 31 -12.71 -7.18 -32.08
N ILE A 32 -11.69 -6.77 -32.83
CA ILE A 32 -10.79 -5.71 -32.34
C ILE A 32 -11.45 -4.37 -32.61
N GLY A 33 -12.27 -3.91 -31.67
CA GLY A 33 -12.56 -2.49 -31.52
C GLY A 33 -11.29 -1.79 -31.06
N THR A 34 -10.52 -1.26 -32.01
CA THR A 34 -9.27 -0.54 -31.72
C THR A 34 -9.60 0.86 -31.20
N VAL A 35 -9.31 1.13 -29.93
CA VAL A 35 -9.29 2.51 -29.42
C VAL A 35 -7.85 3.03 -29.53
N GLY A 36 -7.64 4.04 -30.39
CA GLY A 36 -6.36 4.72 -30.60
C GLY A 36 -5.55 4.20 -31.80
N LYS A 37 -4.66 5.06 -32.32
CA LYS A 37 -3.83 4.79 -33.53
C LYS A 37 -2.92 3.55 -33.39
N ALA A 38 -2.66 3.08 -32.16
CA ALA A 38 -1.78 1.96 -31.86
C ALA A 38 -2.43 0.55 -31.93
N GLY A 39 -3.73 0.44 -32.24
CA GLY A 39 -4.37 -0.78 -32.78
C GLY A 39 -4.40 -2.05 -31.90
N LEU A 40 -3.98 -2.00 -30.62
CA LEU A 40 -3.77 -3.22 -29.81
C LEU A 40 -4.26 -3.12 -28.35
N ILE A 41 -5.03 -2.08 -28.01
CA ILE A 41 -5.52 -1.91 -26.64
C ILE A 41 -6.92 -2.49 -26.58
N PRO A 42 -7.14 -3.59 -25.84
CA PRO A 42 -8.46 -4.17 -25.71
C PRO A 42 -9.41 -3.20 -25.01
N ASP A 43 -10.66 -3.20 -25.45
CA ASP A 43 -11.71 -2.59 -24.64
C ASP A 43 -11.82 -3.32 -23.30
N VAL A 44 -12.18 -2.60 -22.24
CA VAL A 44 -12.35 -3.20 -20.89
C VAL A 44 -13.43 -4.27 -20.90
N GLU A 45 -14.40 -4.15 -21.81
CA GLU A 45 -15.49 -5.11 -22.01
C GLU A 45 -15.02 -6.42 -22.66
N ALA A 46 -13.86 -6.43 -23.33
CA ALA A 46 -13.29 -7.62 -23.97
C ALA A 46 -12.44 -8.47 -23.01
N LEU A 47 -12.33 -8.07 -21.75
CA LEU A 47 -11.59 -8.80 -20.72
C LEU A 47 -12.32 -10.12 -20.35
N ARG A 48 -11.56 -11.23 -20.28
CA ARG A 48 -12.10 -12.54 -19.89
C ARG A 48 -12.79 -12.56 -18.53
N ILE A 49 -12.26 -11.83 -17.54
CA ILE A 49 -12.87 -11.76 -16.21
C ILE A 49 -14.03 -10.76 -16.26
N PRO A 50 -15.27 -11.17 -15.94
CA PRO A 50 -16.39 -10.24 -15.93
C PRO A 50 -16.15 -9.10 -14.94
N VAL A 51 -16.35 -7.86 -15.37
CA VAL A 51 -16.19 -6.67 -14.51
C VAL A 51 -17.09 -6.76 -13.28
N LYS A 52 -18.30 -7.29 -13.46
CA LYS A 52 -19.27 -7.53 -12.37
C LYS A 52 -18.71 -8.38 -11.24
N TYR A 53 -17.87 -9.37 -11.54
CA TYR A 53 -17.23 -10.20 -10.52
C TYR A 53 -16.26 -9.38 -9.66
N LEU A 54 -15.42 -8.54 -10.30
CA LEU A 54 -14.51 -7.66 -9.61
C LEU A 54 -15.25 -6.58 -8.80
N ALA A 55 -16.36 -6.07 -9.33
CA ALA A 55 -17.19 -5.09 -8.65
C ALA A 55 -17.80 -5.63 -7.36
N ASN A 56 -18.27 -6.88 -7.38
CA ASN A 56 -18.80 -7.53 -6.18
C ASN A 56 -17.74 -7.67 -5.06
N ILE A 57 -16.46 -7.77 -5.41
CA ILE A 57 -15.38 -7.94 -4.43
C ILE A 57 -14.81 -6.60 -3.95
N LEU A 58 -14.75 -5.60 -4.84
CA LEU A 58 -13.96 -4.37 -4.60
C LEU A 58 -14.80 -3.10 -4.42
N SER A 59 -16.08 -3.13 -4.75
CA SER A 59 -16.93 -1.94 -4.79
C SER A 59 -18.39 -2.21 -4.48
N ALA A 60 -18.69 -3.29 -3.73
CA ALA A 60 -20.06 -3.68 -3.35
C ALA A 60 -21.04 -3.78 -4.55
N GLY A 61 -20.53 -4.17 -5.72
CA GLY A 61 -21.32 -4.34 -6.96
C GLY A 61 -21.33 -3.12 -7.90
N ASP A 62 -20.70 -2.00 -7.56
CA ASP A 62 -20.58 -0.86 -8.50
C ASP A 62 -19.43 -1.07 -9.50
N GLU A 63 -19.74 -1.23 -10.78
CA GLU A 63 -18.75 -1.49 -11.83
C GLU A 63 -17.95 -0.25 -12.23
N LYS A 64 -18.49 0.96 -12.05
CA LYS A 64 -17.86 2.22 -12.49
C LYS A 64 -16.43 2.42 -11.96
N PRO A 65 -16.15 2.28 -10.64
CA PRO A 65 -14.79 2.45 -10.12
C PRO A 65 -13.81 1.40 -10.66
N VAL A 66 -14.28 0.17 -10.88
CA VAL A 66 -13.46 -0.91 -11.43
C VAL A 66 -13.10 -0.65 -12.88
N VAL A 67 -14.09 -0.31 -13.73
CA VAL A 67 -13.85 0.05 -15.13
C VAL A 67 -12.88 1.22 -15.23
N LYS A 68 -13.05 2.25 -14.39
CA LYS A 68 -12.15 3.41 -14.36
C LYS A 68 -10.71 3.00 -14.03
N ALA A 69 -10.52 2.10 -13.07
CA ALA A 69 -9.18 1.60 -12.72
C ALA A 69 -8.56 0.78 -13.86
N LEU A 70 -9.33 -0.12 -14.49
CA LEU A 70 -8.87 -0.94 -15.62
C LEU A 70 -8.52 -0.09 -16.85
N LYS A 71 -9.37 0.90 -17.20
CA LYS A 71 -9.10 1.85 -18.31
C LYS A 71 -7.78 2.59 -18.10
N ARG A 72 -7.49 3.04 -16.88
CA ARG A 72 -6.24 3.75 -16.55
C ARG A 72 -5.01 2.86 -16.69
N LEU A 73 -5.08 1.60 -16.28
CA LEU A 73 -3.98 0.65 -16.43
C LEU A 73 -3.70 0.33 -17.90
N LEU A 74 -4.75 0.14 -18.70
CA LEU A 74 -4.63 -0.07 -20.15
C LEU A 74 -4.08 1.18 -20.86
N ALA A 75 -4.55 2.37 -20.49
CA ALA A 75 -4.07 3.63 -21.05
C ALA A 75 -2.59 3.88 -20.76
N MET A 76 -2.12 3.57 -19.53
CA MET A 76 -0.69 3.64 -19.21
C MET A 76 0.13 2.68 -20.06
N ARG A 77 -0.33 1.43 -20.22
CA ARG A 77 0.36 0.42 -21.03
C ARG A 77 0.45 0.83 -22.50
N ALA A 78 -0.63 1.37 -23.04
CA ALA A 78 -0.71 1.92 -24.39
C ALA A 78 0.28 3.05 -24.62
N TYR A 79 0.23 4.07 -23.76
CA TYR A 79 1.10 5.24 -23.82
C TYR A 79 2.57 4.84 -23.74
N LYS A 80 2.93 3.94 -22.82
CA LYS A 80 4.31 3.47 -22.68
C LYS A 80 4.78 2.64 -23.87
N ARG A 81 3.90 1.87 -24.51
CA ARG A 81 4.23 1.16 -25.76
C ARG A 81 4.49 2.12 -26.91
N ALA A 82 3.62 3.11 -27.12
CA ALA A 82 3.84 4.14 -28.16
C ALA A 82 5.20 4.83 -27.95
N GLN A 83 5.52 5.15 -26.70
CA GLN A 83 6.79 5.78 -26.33
C GLN A 83 8.00 4.86 -26.59
N THR A 84 7.95 3.56 -26.24
CA THR A 84 9.12 2.66 -26.32
C THR A 84 9.29 1.96 -27.66
N VAL A 85 8.19 1.67 -28.37
CA VAL A 85 8.21 0.90 -29.62
C VAL A 85 8.17 1.83 -30.82
N GLU A 86 7.25 2.79 -30.83
CA GLU A 86 7.00 3.67 -31.97
C GLU A 86 7.81 4.98 -31.86
N GLY A 87 8.31 5.31 -30.67
CA GLY A 87 9.02 6.56 -30.40
C GLY A 87 8.10 7.80 -30.40
N GLU A 88 6.79 7.59 -30.41
CA GLU A 88 5.78 8.64 -30.45
C GLU A 88 5.10 8.83 -29.09
N THR A 89 4.65 10.05 -28.81
CA THR A 89 3.90 10.39 -27.59
C THR A 89 2.42 10.51 -27.90
N ASP A 90 1.69 9.39 -27.84
CA ASP A 90 0.24 9.40 -28.00
C ASP A 90 -0.47 9.87 -26.72
N LEU A 91 -0.82 11.16 -26.69
CA LEU A 91 -1.55 11.78 -25.58
C LEU A 91 -3.06 11.57 -25.65
N GLN A 92 -3.62 11.06 -26.76
CA GLN A 92 -5.07 10.87 -26.88
C GLN A 92 -5.56 9.79 -25.91
N VAL A 93 -4.83 8.67 -25.83
CA VAL A 93 -5.17 7.54 -24.96
C VAL A 93 -5.19 7.92 -23.48
N LEU A 94 -4.31 8.84 -23.06
CA LEU A 94 -4.29 9.35 -21.70
C LEU A 94 -5.49 10.27 -21.41
N LYS A 95 -5.89 11.11 -22.38
CA LYS A 95 -7.06 11.99 -22.25
C LYS A 95 -8.35 11.19 -22.09
N ASP A 96 -8.51 10.10 -22.84
CA ASP A 96 -9.69 9.23 -22.76
C ASP A 96 -9.84 8.56 -21.38
N ALA A 97 -8.72 8.27 -20.70
CA ALA A 97 -8.71 7.75 -19.32
C ALA A 97 -8.72 8.83 -18.23
N GLY A 98 -8.72 10.12 -18.63
CA GLY A 98 -8.65 11.27 -17.73
C GLY A 98 -7.35 11.30 -16.91
N LEU A 99 -6.22 11.00 -17.56
CA LEU A 99 -4.87 11.05 -16.99
C LEU A 99 -4.04 12.13 -17.68
N SER A 100 -3.20 12.80 -16.91
CA SER A 100 -2.11 13.62 -17.45
C SER A 100 -0.87 12.77 -17.76
N GLN A 101 0.04 13.31 -18.57
CA GLN A 101 1.32 12.67 -18.85
C GLN A 101 2.13 12.41 -17.57
N GLN A 102 2.22 13.41 -16.69
CA GLN A 102 2.93 13.30 -15.41
C GLN A 102 2.37 12.18 -14.55
N GLN A 103 1.04 12.07 -14.44
CA GLN A 103 0.40 10.98 -13.71
C GLN A 103 0.70 9.62 -14.32
N ALA A 104 0.72 9.50 -15.65
CA ALA A 104 1.05 8.23 -16.31
C ALA A 104 2.52 7.83 -16.09
N ASP A 105 3.44 8.79 -16.07
CA ASP A 105 4.86 8.57 -15.79
C ASP A 105 5.11 8.20 -14.32
N GLU A 106 4.43 8.86 -13.37
CA GLU A 106 4.45 8.49 -11.95
C GLU A 106 3.85 7.10 -11.72
N MET A 107 2.70 6.80 -12.32
CA MET A 107 2.10 5.47 -12.28
C MET A 107 3.08 4.42 -12.78
N TYR A 108 3.79 4.69 -13.88
CA TYR A 108 4.81 3.77 -14.40
C TYR A 108 6.00 3.60 -13.43
N ARG A 109 6.47 4.69 -12.80
CA ARG A 109 7.50 4.63 -11.76
C ARG A 109 7.08 3.72 -10.60
N TYR A 110 5.88 3.91 -10.06
CA TYR A 110 5.43 3.15 -8.88
C TYR A 110 4.98 1.72 -9.20
N LEU A 111 4.37 1.47 -10.37
CA LEU A 111 3.81 0.16 -10.71
C LEU A 111 4.77 -0.75 -11.49
N ALA A 112 5.61 -0.18 -12.36
CA ALA A 112 6.48 -0.97 -13.25
C ALA A 112 7.94 -1.00 -12.78
N ILE A 113 8.54 0.16 -12.48
CA ILE A 113 9.92 0.23 -11.97
C ILE A 113 9.95 -0.27 -10.52
N ALA A 114 9.05 0.29 -9.69
CA ALA A 114 8.78 -0.18 -8.34
C ALA A 114 10.04 -0.35 -7.47
N ASN A 115 10.87 0.69 -7.41
CA ASN A 115 12.04 0.72 -6.54
C ASN A 115 11.68 0.46 -5.06
N TYR A 116 12.63 -0.03 -4.27
CA TYR A 116 12.37 -0.42 -2.88
C TYR A 116 11.87 0.76 -2.04
N GLU A 117 12.52 1.92 -2.16
CA GLU A 117 12.19 3.16 -1.47
C GLU A 117 10.80 3.70 -1.85
N ASP A 118 10.35 3.44 -3.07
CA ASP A 118 9.05 3.88 -3.57
C ASP A 118 7.91 2.91 -3.17
N ARG A 119 8.23 1.64 -2.90
CA ARG A 119 7.25 0.63 -2.48
C ARG A 119 6.89 0.72 -1.01
N PHE A 120 7.86 1.03 -0.16
CA PHE A 120 7.70 0.97 1.30
C PHE A 120 8.08 2.30 1.95
N VAL A 121 7.07 3.15 2.14
CA VAL A 121 7.20 4.39 2.91
C VAL A 121 6.63 4.15 4.32
N VAL A 122 7.36 3.38 5.13
CA VAL A 122 6.97 3.05 6.51
C VAL A 122 7.79 3.90 7.48
N PRO A 123 7.21 4.92 8.13
CA PRO A 123 7.91 5.72 9.12
C PRO A 123 8.14 4.92 10.40
N THR A 124 9.08 5.39 11.23
CA THR A 124 9.31 4.82 12.56
C THR A 124 8.09 5.03 13.46
N GLY A 125 7.69 4.00 14.21
CA GLY A 125 6.53 4.07 15.11
C GLY A 125 6.75 4.85 16.41
N HIS A 126 7.88 5.54 16.55
CA HIS A 126 8.24 6.36 17.72
C HIS A 126 7.99 5.66 19.07
N ARG A 127 8.53 4.44 19.23
CA ARG A 127 8.33 3.62 20.44
C ARG A 127 8.85 4.30 21.71
N GLU A 128 9.83 5.18 21.57
CA GLU A 128 10.40 6.00 22.64
C GLU A 128 9.38 6.93 23.32
N LEU A 129 8.30 7.31 22.63
CA LEU A 129 7.26 8.18 23.20
C LEU A 129 6.23 7.41 24.02
N ASN A 130 6.08 6.10 23.77
CA ASN A 130 5.04 5.27 24.36
C ASN A 130 5.52 4.50 25.60
N ILE A 131 6.78 4.69 26.00
CA ILE A 131 7.44 3.94 27.08
C ILE A 131 8.08 4.95 28.04
N PRO A 132 8.06 4.72 29.38
CA PRO A 132 8.63 5.65 30.35
C PRO A 132 10.10 5.98 30.13
N ASP A 133 10.92 4.97 29.79
CA ASP A 133 12.32 5.14 29.42
C ASP A 133 12.74 4.10 28.37
N ALA A 134 13.08 4.58 27.17
CA ALA A 134 13.51 3.74 26.06
C ALA A 134 14.88 3.06 26.31
N TYR A 135 15.75 3.64 27.14
CA TYR A 135 17.07 3.08 27.44
C TYR A 135 16.95 1.87 28.37
N GLU A 136 16.05 1.93 29.35
CA GLU A 136 15.80 0.81 30.26
C GLU A 136 15.14 -0.36 29.52
N GLU A 137 14.14 -0.08 28.69
CA GLU A 137 13.46 -1.06 27.84
C GLU A 137 14.43 -1.75 26.88
N ARG A 138 15.31 -0.98 26.20
CA ARG A 138 16.34 -1.55 25.32
C ARG A 138 17.26 -2.52 26.07
N SER A 139 17.54 -2.26 27.34
CA SER A 139 18.48 -3.06 28.14
C SER A 139 17.85 -4.27 28.83
N GLY A 140 16.56 -4.22 29.15
CA GLY A 140 15.86 -5.27 29.89
C GLY A 140 14.96 -6.15 29.05
N CYS A 141 14.43 -5.64 27.92
CA CYS A 141 13.41 -6.36 27.16
C CYS A 141 13.98 -7.41 26.22
N GLY A 142 13.46 -8.63 26.37
CA GLY A 142 13.94 -9.85 25.70
C GLY A 142 14.27 -10.98 26.70
N PHE A 143 14.49 -10.66 27.97
CA PHE A 143 14.70 -11.64 29.04
C PHE A 143 13.36 -12.04 29.69
N SER A 144 12.71 -13.07 29.16
CA SER A 144 11.40 -13.53 29.61
C SER A 144 11.46 -14.50 30.80
N PHE A 145 12.30 -14.22 31.81
CA PHE A 145 12.25 -14.94 33.08
C PHE A 145 11.08 -14.37 33.91
N GLY A 146 9.85 -14.83 33.66
CA GLY A 146 8.63 -14.30 34.31
C GLY A 146 8.06 -13.03 33.66
N ASN A 147 7.27 -12.23 34.41
CA ASN A 147 6.57 -11.02 33.92
C ASN A 147 7.50 -9.78 33.76
N GLY A 148 8.82 -9.98 33.63
CA GLY A 148 9.82 -8.93 33.79
C GLY A 148 9.82 -7.80 32.75
N CYS A 149 9.08 -7.98 31.65
CA CYS A 149 8.87 -6.98 30.58
C CYS A 149 7.39 -6.87 30.18
N GLY A 150 6.48 -7.42 30.99
CA GLY A 150 5.06 -7.35 30.69
C GLY A 150 4.53 -5.93 30.91
N GLY A 151 3.57 -5.53 30.07
CA GLY A 151 2.90 -4.23 30.14
C GLY A 151 1.95 -4.07 31.35
N ASP A 152 2.16 -4.84 32.41
CA ASP A 152 1.40 -4.69 33.64
C ASP A 152 1.82 -3.39 34.33
N SER A 153 0.85 -2.55 34.63
CA SER A 153 1.04 -1.25 35.30
C SER A 153 1.44 -1.40 36.76
N GLN A 154 1.32 -2.59 37.34
CA GLN A 154 1.68 -2.85 38.73
C GLN A 154 3.19 -3.06 38.87
N THR A 155 3.79 -2.30 39.78
CA THR A 155 5.22 -2.40 40.13
C THR A 155 5.51 -3.55 41.10
N VAL A 156 4.48 -4.08 41.76
CA VAL A 156 4.59 -5.13 42.77
C VAL A 156 4.12 -6.45 42.17
N THR A 157 4.99 -7.46 42.18
CA THR A 157 4.64 -8.83 41.81
C THR A 157 4.37 -9.65 43.08
N MET A 158 3.45 -10.63 43.01
CA MET A 158 3.15 -11.53 44.15
C MET A 158 4.38 -12.28 44.69
N PHE A 159 5.42 -12.42 43.86
CA PHE A 159 6.67 -13.07 44.22
C PHE A 159 7.79 -12.10 44.62
N GLY A 160 7.50 -10.79 44.70
CA GLY A 160 8.49 -9.76 45.05
C GLY A 160 9.63 -9.60 44.04
N ALA A 161 9.50 -10.21 42.86
CA ALA A 161 10.46 -10.08 41.77
C ALA A 161 10.40 -8.66 41.18
N LYS A 162 11.58 -8.09 40.92
CA LYS A 162 11.74 -6.79 40.27
C LYS A 162 11.59 -6.91 38.76
N LYS A 163 11.18 -5.83 38.11
CA LYS A 163 11.17 -5.74 36.65
C LYS A 163 12.61 -5.69 36.12
N HIS A 164 12.85 -6.36 34.98
CA HIS A 164 14.17 -6.41 34.37
C HIS A 164 14.47 -5.17 33.52
N ASN A 165 13.43 -4.45 33.11
CA ASN A 165 13.49 -3.23 32.31
C ASN A 165 13.38 -1.95 33.14
N GLN A 166 13.78 -1.99 34.42
CA GLN A 166 13.76 -0.82 35.31
C GLN A 166 15.06 -0.73 36.12
N ARG A 167 15.65 0.47 36.23
CA ARG A 167 16.84 0.69 37.07
C ARG A 167 16.45 1.19 38.46
N ASP A 168 16.44 0.28 39.43
CA ASP A 168 16.26 0.62 40.85
C ASP A 168 17.58 1.10 41.49
N ILE A 169 18.17 2.18 40.98
CA ILE A 169 19.36 2.78 41.58
C ILE A 169 18.93 4.01 42.37
N ASN A 170 19.06 3.98 43.69
CA ASN A 170 18.91 5.18 44.51
C ASN A 170 20.01 6.17 44.14
N THR A 171 19.65 7.25 43.44
CA THR A 171 20.57 8.34 43.09
C THR A 171 20.96 9.10 44.36
N THR A 172 22.02 8.64 45.02
CA THR A 172 22.64 9.30 46.18
C THR A 172 23.57 10.44 45.77
N VAL A 173 23.75 10.70 44.47
CA VAL A 173 24.63 11.75 43.96
C VAL A 173 23.80 13.00 43.65
N LYS A 174 24.09 14.10 44.36
CA LYS A 174 23.56 15.44 44.06
C LYS A 174 24.01 15.85 42.65
N MET A 175 23.08 15.79 41.70
CA MET A 175 23.22 16.46 40.42
C MET A 175 23.16 17.96 40.69
N TRP A 176 24.27 18.67 40.53
CA TRP A 176 24.26 20.13 40.52
C TRP A 176 23.45 20.57 39.30
N LYS A 177 22.29 21.17 39.54
CA LYS A 177 21.46 21.78 38.50
C LYS A 177 22.25 22.94 37.92
N GLU A 178 22.76 22.81 36.69
CA GLU A 178 23.11 23.98 35.88
C GLU A 178 21.80 24.61 35.43
N GLU A 179 21.46 25.76 36.03
CA GLU A 179 20.42 26.65 35.55
C GLU A 179 20.94 27.33 34.27
N VAL A 180 20.23 27.12 33.16
CA VAL A 180 20.24 27.98 31.96
C VAL A 180 18.80 28.43 31.72
#